data_AF-A0A7V2TNJ2-F1
#
_entry.id   AF-A0A7V2TNJ2-F1
#
_cell.length_a   1.000
_cell.length_b   1.000
_cell.length_c   1.000
_cell.angle_alpha   90.00
_cell.angle_beta   90.00
_cell.angle_gamma   90.00
#
_symmetry.space_group_name_H-M   'P 1'
#
loop_
_entity.id
_entity.type
_entity.pdbx_description
1 polymer ?
#
loop_
_entity_poly.entity_id
_entity_poly.type
_entity_poly.pdbx_seq_one_letter_code
_entity_poly.pdbx_strand_id
1 'polypeptide(L)' 'MAFRTQTLLNAYERHRTLSYAERVALYYAVGIKHITTVAYQTPQQGGRVAGYTPAQWIAILDTQTRWLAEQSSKARWGG' A
#
# COMPACT_ATOMS: atom_id res chain seq x y z
N MET A 1 6.61 1.06 7.89
CA MET A 1 5.33 1.35 7.18
C MET A 1 4.31 0.21 7.27
N ALA A 2 4.71 -1.07 7.16
CA ALA A 2 3.79 -2.22 7.27
C ALA A 2 2.89 -2.21 8.53
N PHE A 3 3.42 -1.72 9.66
CA PHE A 3 2.70 -1.65 10.94
C PHE A 3 1.43 -0.78 10.89
N ARG A 4 1.43 0.36 10.16
CA ARG A 4 0.29 1.29 10.18
C ARG A 4 -0.89 0.78 9.36
N THR A 5 -0.63 0.25 8.17
CA THR A 5 -1.67 -0.31 7.29
C THR A 5 -2.35 -1.50 7.95
N GLN A 6 -1.58 -2.39 8.58
CA GLN A 6 -2.14 -3.54 9.30
C GLN A 6 -2.97 -3.11 10.51
N THR A 7 -2.52 -2.13 11.30
CA THR A 7 -3.29 -1.60 12.43
C THR A 7 -4.62 -1.01 11.99
N LEU A 8 -4.64 -0.23 10.90
CA LEU A 8 -5.86 0.35 10.36
C LEU A 8 -6.81 -0.71 9.79
N LEU A 9 -6.27 -1.71 9.08
CA LEU A 9 -7.04 -2.82 8.54
C LEU A 9 -7.68 -3.64 9.66
N ASN A 10 -6.90 -4.02 10.68
CA ASN A 10 -7.40 -4.73 11.86
C ASN A 10 -8.48 -3.92 12.59
N ALA A 11 -8.31 -2.60 12.69
CA ALA A 11 -9.30 -1.73 13.32
C ALA A 11 -10.62 -1.71 12.55
N TYR A 12 -10.58 -1.65 11.21
CA TYR A 12 -11.75 -1.70 10.33
C TYR A 12 -12.47 -3.05 10.44
N GLU A 13 -11.71 -4.16 10.44
CA GLU A 13 -12.29 -5.50 10.46
C GLU A 13 -12.95 -5.90 11.78
N ARG A 14 -12.77 -5.11 12.84
CA ARG A 14 -13.59 -5.22 14.06
C ARG A 14 -15.06 -4.91 13.82
N HIS A 15 -15.37 -4.09 12.83
CA HIS A 15 -16.74 -3.67 12.51
C HIS A 15 -17.30 -4.36 11.27
N ARG A 16 -16.44 -4.72 10.32
CA ARG A 16 -16.82 -5.43 9.10
C ARG A 16 -15.69 -6.33 8.61
N THR A 17 -15.89 -7.63 8.68
CA THR A 17 -14.95 -8.60 8.11
C THR A 17 -14.92 -8.45 6.59
N LEU A 18 -13.73 -8.25 6.02
CA LEU A 18 -13.55 -8.24 4.58
C LEU A 18 -13.43 -9.68 4.08
N SER A 19 -14.12 -9.98 2.99
CA SER A 19 -13.86 -11.21 2.25
C SER A 19 -12.43 -11.20 1.70
N TYR A 20 -11.93 -12.38 1.37
CA TYR A 20 -10.62 -12.53 0.74
C TYR A 20 -10.48 -11.65 -0.51
N ALA A 21 -11.47 -11.68 -1.41
CA ALA A 21 -11.45 -10.90 -2.64
C ALA A 21 -11.35 -9.39 -2.38
N GLU A 22 -12.08 -8.89 -1.38
CA GLU A 22 -12.02 -7.48 -0.97
C GLU A 22 -10.66 -7.11 -0.40
N ARG A 23 -10.05 -7.99 0.41
CA ARG A 23 -8.71 -7.77 0.95
C ARG A 23 -7.66 -7.67 -0.15
N VAL A 24 -7.71 -8.56 -1.14
CA VAL A 24 -6.83 -8.52 -2.31
C VAL A 24 -7.02 -7.23 -3.10
N ALA A 25 -8.27 -6.87 -3.41
CA ALA A 25 -8.59 -5.64 -4.13
C ALA A 25 -8.08 -4.39 -3.38
N LEU A 26 -8.21 -4.37 -2.05
CA LEU A 26 -7.73 -3.28 -1.21
C LEU A 26 -6.19 -3.13 -1.31
N TYR A 27 -5.45 -4.23 -1.29
CA TYR A 27 -3.99 -4.20 -1.42
C TYR A 27 -3.55 -3.65 -2.79
N TYR A 28 -4.22 -4.04 -3.87
CA TYR A 28 -3.95 -3.45 -5.20
C TYR A 28 -4.31 -1.96 -5.26
N ALA A 29 -5.48 -1.58 -4.72
CA ALA A 29 -5.94 -0.19 -4.72
C ALA A 29 -4.99 0.74 -3.95
N VAL A 30 -4.42 0.29 -2.83
CA VAL A 30 -3.41 1.03 -2.07
C VAL A 30 -2.17 1.31 -2.92
N GLY A 31 -1.68 0.32 -3.67
CA GLY A 31 -0.53 0.49 -4.57
C GLY A 31 -0.80 1.51 -5.66
N ILE A 32 -1.94 1.39 -6.37
CA ILE A 32 -2.33 2.33 -7.44
C ILE A 32 -2.46 3.76 -6.89
N LYS A 33 -3.15 3.94 -5.77
CA LYS A 33 -3.31 5.24 -5.09
C LYS A 33 -1.95 5.86 -4.77
N HIS A 34 -1.01 5.05 -4.28
CA HIS A 34 0.30 5.56 -3.86
C HIS A 34 1.13 6.06 -5.05
N ILE A 35 1.18 5.28 -6.13
CA ILE A 35 1.87 5.66 -7.38
C ILE A 35 1.27 6.97 -7.94
N THR A 36 -0.06 7.03 -8.07
CA THR A 36 -0.74 8.22 -8.59
C THR A 36 -0.51 9.45 -7.71
N THR A 37 -0.55 9.30 -6.39
CA THR A 37 -0.31 10.41 -5.45
C THR A 37 1.11 10.96 -5.60
N VAL A 38 2.13 10.09 -5.59
CA VAL A 38 3.52 10.52 -5.73
C VAL A 38 3.76 11.17 -7.09
N ALA A 39 3.28 10.57 -8.18
CA ALA A 39 3.45 11.11 -9.53
C ALA A 39 2.80 12.49 -9.68
N TYR A 40 1.60 12.68 -9.12
CA TYR A 40 0.88 13.95 -9.15
C TYR A 40 1.53 15.04 -8.28
N GLN A 41 1.96 14.68 -7.06
CA GLN A 41 2.51 15.65 -6.10
C GLN A 41 3.96 16.01 -6.37
N THR A 42 4.74 15.15 -7.02
CA THR A 42 6.17 15.39 -7.27
C THR A 42 6.43 16.71 -7.99
N PRO A 43 5.77 17.05 -9.11
CA PRO A 43 5.95 18.34 -9.77
C PRO A 43 5.54 19.54 -8.90
N GLN A 44 4.51 19.36 -8.06
CA GLN A 44 3.96 20.42 -7.21
C GLN A 44 4.82 20.71 -5.97
N GLN A 45 5.59 19.72 -5.50
CA GLN A 45 6.42 19.81 -4.30
C GLN A 45 7.92 19.93 -4.64
N GLY A 46 8.26 20.54 -5.78
CA GLY A 46 9.65 20.81 -6.15
C GLY A 46 10.49 19.55 -6.36
N GLY A 47 9.87 18.47 -6.85
CA GLY A 47 10.56 17.20 -7.12
C GLY A 47 10.73 16.29 -5.91
N ARG A 48 10.08 16.58 -4.75
CA ARG A 48 10.11 15.71 -3.57
C ARG A 48 8.75 15.59 -2.93
N VAL A 49 8.34 14.39 -2.53
CA VAL A 49 7.09 14.17 -1.79
C VAL A 49 7.42 13.58 -0.43
N ALA A 50 6.97 14.24 0.65
CA ALA A 50 7.30 13.86 2.03
C ALA A 50 8.82 13.67 2.28
N GLY A 51 9.65 14.48 1.63
CA GLY A 51 11.12 14.45 1.76
C GLY A 51 11.85 13.48 0.81
N TYR A 52 11.13 12.62 0.08
CA TYR A 52 11.72 11.64 -0.84
C TYR A 52 11.65 12.07 -2.30
N THR A 53 12.69 11.77 -3.08
CA THR A 53 12.71 11.95 -4.53
C THR A 53 11.86 10.87 -5.24
N PRO A 54 11.52 11.04 -6.54
CA PRO A 54 10.77 10.04 -7.28
C PRO A 54 11.46 8.67 -7.31
N ALA A 55 12.79 8.65 -7.50
CA ALA A 55 13.56 7.42 -7.49
C ALA A 55 13.50 6.70 -6.13
N GLN A 56 13.57 7.45 -5.02
CA GLN A 56 13.41 6.89 -3.68
C GLN A 56 11.98 6.35 -3.46
N TRP A 57 10.97 7.05 -3.99
CA TRP A 57 9.60 6.56 -3.95
C TRP A 57 9.40 5.28 -4.75
N ILE A 58 10.02 5.14 -5.92
CA ILE A 58 9.98 3.88 -6.70
C ILE A 58 10.57 2.71 -5.87
N ALA A 59 11.67 2.93 -5.15
CA ALA A 59 12.25 1.90 -4.28
C ALA A 59 11.37 1.55 -3.07
N ILE A 60 10.74 2.56 -2.45
CA ILE A 60 9.77 2.36 -1.36
C ILE A 60 8.53 1.61 -1.88
N LEU A 61 8.05 1.97 -3.05
CA LEU A 61 6.93 1.32 -3.73
C LEU A 61 7.24 -0.14 -4.04
N ASP A 62 8.40 -0.47 -4.60
CA ASP A 62 8.80 -1.86 -4.86
C ASP A 62 8.73 -2.69 -3.57
N THR A 63 9.36 -2.19 -2.49
CA THR A 63 9.30 -2.83 -1.17
C THR A 63 7.87 -3.03 -0.67
N GLN A 64 7.02 -2.00 -0.78
CA GLN A 64 5.62 -2.09 -0.35
C GLN A 64 4.82 -3.07 -1.21
N THR A 65 5.05 -3.10 -2.51
CA THR A 65 4.33 -3.95 -3.45
C THR A 65 4.69 -5.42 -3.23
N ARG A 66 5.96 -5.72 -2.94
CA ARG A 66 6.40 -7.06 -2.52
C ARG A 66 5.71 -7.50 -1.23
N TRP A 67 5.66 -6.63 -0.22
CA TRP A 67 4.95 -6.93 1.04
C TRP A 67 3.45 -7.16 0.80
N LEU A 68 2.80 -6.35 -0.03
CA LEU A 68 1.38 -6.53 -0.39
C LEU A 68 1.15 -7.84 -1.14
N ALA A 69 2.04 -8.23 -2.05
CA ALA A 69 1.99 -9.51 -2.74
C ALA A 69 2.12 -10.69 -1.76
N GLU A 70 3.02 -10.60 -0.78
CA GLU A 70 3.14 -11.58 0.30
C GLU A 70 1.86 -11.68 1.13
N GLN A 71 1.26 -10.54 1.53
CA GLN A 71 0.00 -10.55 2.29
C GLN A 71 -1.15 -11.16 1.49
N SER A 72 -1.24 -10.82 0.20
CA SER A 72 -2.23 -11.39 -0.72
C SER A 72 -2.06 -12.92 -0.86
N SER A 73 -0.82 -13.39 -0.97
CA SER A 73 -0.49 -14.82 -1.04
C SER A 73 -0.85 -15.55 0.26
N LYS A 74 -0.49 -15.00 1.43
CA LYS A 74 -0.86 -15.55 2.75
C LYS A 74 -2.37 -15.62 2.93
N ALA A 75 -3.08 -14.59 2.49
CA ALA A 75 -4.54 -14.57 2.53
C ALA A 75 -5.16 -15.64 1.61
N ARG A 76 -4.46 -16.04 0.53
CA ARG A 76 -4.93 -17.06 -0.44
C ARG A 76 -4.72 -18.49 0.05
N TRP A 77 -3.54 -18.77 0.61
CA TRP A 77 -3.08 -20.14 0.86
C TRP A 77 -3.08 -20.53 2.34
N GLY A 78 -3.31 -19.58 3.25
CA GLY A 78 -3.06 -19.77 4.69
C GLY A 78 -1.55 -19.80 4.93
N GLY A 79 -1.07 -18.94 5.83
CA GLY A 79 0.34 -18.91 6.22
C GLY A 79 0.75 -20.14 7.00
#